data_AF-A0AAW0Y6L3-F1
#
_entry.id   AF-A0AAW0Y6L3-F1
#
_cell.length_a   1.000
_cell.length_b   1.000
_cell.length_c   1.000
_cell.angle_alpha   90.00
_cell.angle_beta   90.00
_cell.angle_gamma   90.00
#
_symmetry.space_group_name_H-M   'P 1'
#
loop_
_entity.id
_entity.type
_entity.pdbx_description
1 polymer ?
#
loop_
_entity_poly.entity_id
_entity_poly.type
_entity_poly.pdbx_seq_one_letter_code
_entity_poly.pdbx_strand_id
1 'polypeptide(L)'
;DPCVYHKLFPKVKPLHKTFLDYQRTVASFSIISLLITIMGLSFSLYTFHHTRYMYKRLAACSHVIAAGCVLIVIEVAVSLYHYEAAHLPNRHPPGSTWSYGFSFMLAWVTFLAEAAAAIAFGICSRKRKKDKAPDDQYAIEEEPTIIGR
;
A
#
# COMPACT_ATOMS: atom_id res chain seq x y z
N ASP A 1 7.29 16.64 -24.73
CA ASP A 1 6.55 17.84 -24.30
C ASP A 1 7.25 18.54 -23.15
N PRO A 2 7.25 19.89 -23.12
CA PRO A 2 7.77 20.64 -21.98
C PRO A 2 6.88 20.43 -20.74
N CYS A 3 7.51 20.26 -19.57
CA CYS A 3 6.77 20.12 -18.31
C CYS A 3 6.01 21.42 -18.00
N VAL A 4 4.68 21.38 -18.03
CA VAL A 4 3.82 22.49 -17.63
C VAL A 4 3.25 22.19 -16.24
N TYR A 5 3.51 23.08 -15.28
CA TYR A 5 2.89 22.99 -13.96
C TYR A 5 1.39 23.26 -14.07
N HIS A 6 0.60 22.20 -13.90
CA HIS A 6 -0.83 22.35 -13.71
C HIS A 6 -1.13 22.64 -12.24
N LYS A 7 -1.89 23.71 -11.98
CA LYS A 7 -2.37 24.01 -10.63
C LYS A 7 -3.36 22.93 -10.22
N LEU A 8 -2.92 22.01 -9.37
CA LEU A 8 -3.75 20.94 -8.80
C LEU A 8 -5.01 21.49 -8.13
N PHE A 9 -4.95 22.68 -7.52
CA PHE A 9 -6.06 23.32 -6.84
C PHE A 9 -6.38 24.68 -7.48
N PRO A 10 -7.15 24.71 -8.59
CA PRO A 10 -7.56 25.96 -9.20
C PRO A 10 -8.48 26.72 -8.24
N LYS A 11 -8.23 28.02 -8.04
CA LYS A 11 -9.11 28.92 -7.24
C LYS A 11 -10.16 29.63 -8.09
N VAL A 12 -10.23 29.33 -9.38
CA VAL A 12 -11.12 29.97 -10.35
C VAL A 12 -12.49 29.29 -10.36
N LYS A 13 -13.56 30.07 -10.54
CA LYS A 13 -14.96 29.60 -10.57
C LYS A 13 -15.36 29.19 -12.00
N PRO A 14 -16.24 28.19 -12.19
CA PRO A 14 -16.89 27.38 -11.17
C PRO A 14 -15.96 26.31 -10.57
N LEU A 15 -15.96 26.21 -9.24
CA LEU A 15 -15.10 25.30 -8.50
C LEU A 15 -15.84 23.99 -8.22
N HIS A 16 -15.45 22.90 -8.88
CA HIS A 16 -15.98 21.57 -8.61
C HIS A 16 -15.41 21.05 -7.28
N LYS A 17 -16.15 21.26 -6.18
CA LYS A 17 -15.73 20.85 -4.83
C LYS A 17 -15.43 19.35 -4.74
N THR A 18 -16.30 18.52 -5.31
CA THR A 18 -16.16 17.07 -5.34
C THR A 18 -14.84 16.61 -5.97
N PHE A 19 -14.44 17.25 -7.07
CA PHE A 19 -13.15 16.98 -7.72
C PHE A 19 -11.96 17.28 -6.79
N LEU A 20 -11.99 18.44 -6.12
CA LEU A 20 -10.93 18.79 -5.16
C LEU A 20 -10.87 17.83 -3.98
N ASP A 21 -12.02 17.36 -3.50
CA ASP A 21 -12.09 16.45 -2.37
C ASP A 21 -11.53 15.08 -2.74
N TYR A 22 -11.87 14.53 -3.92
CA TYR A 22 -11.22 13.32 -4.43
C TYR A 22 -9.70 13.49 -4.54
N GLN A 23 -9.23 14.61 -5.10
CA GLN A 23 -7.80 14.84 -5.28
C GLN A 23 -7.05 14.97 -3.94
N ARG A 24 -7.66 15.62 -2.94
CA ARG A 24 -7.12 15.66 -1.56
C ARG A 24 -7.07 14.28 -0.95
N THR A 25 -8.12 13.49 -1.12
CA THR A 25 -8.19 12.11 -0.61
C THR A 25 -7.10 11.25 -1.24
N VAL A 26 -6.91 11.29 -2.57
CA VAL A 26 -5.81 10.58 -3.26
C VAL A 26 -4.45 10.99 -2.69
N ALA A 27 -4.18 12.29 -2.56
CA ALA A 27 -2.90 12.77 -2.04
C ALA A 27 -2.65 12.33 -0.59
N SER A 28 -3.64 12.49 0.29
CA SER A 28 -3.53 12.11 1.70
C SER A 28 -3.34 10.59 1.87
N PHE A 29 -4.14 9.77 1.20
CA PHE A 29 -4.00 8.31 1.28
C PHE A 29 -2.69 7.81 0.65
N SER A 30 -2.17 8.48 -0.39
CA SER A 30 -0.86 8.13 -0.97
C SER A 30 0.29 8.35 0.02
N ILE A 31 0.23 9.42 0.81
CA ILE A 31 1.23 9.69 1.86
C ILE A 31 1.11 8.63 2.97
N ILE A 32 -0.11 8.34 3.42
CA ILE A 32 -0.36 7.33 4.45
C ILE A 32 0.11 5.95 3.98
N SER A 33 -0.23 5.55 2.75
CA SER A 33 0.18 4.25 2.19
C SER A 33 1.70 4.13 2.11
N LEU A 34 2.40 5.22 1.76
CA LEU A 34 3.86 5.25 1.72
C LEU A 34 4.47 5.04 3.10
N LEU A 35 3.95 5.70 4.13
CA LEU A 35 4.43 5.52 5.51
C LEU A 35 4.21 4.09 6.01
N ILE A 36 3.05 3.50 5.72
CA ILE A 36 2.72 2.12 6.13
C ILE A 36 3.60 1.13 5.38
N THR A 37 3.88 1.36 4.09
CA THR A 37 4.78 0.52 3.29
C THR A 37 6.20 0.53 3.85
N ILE A 38 6.72 1.71 4.22
CA ILE A 38 8.05 1.83 4.86
C ILE A 38 8.08 1.09 6.21
N MET A 39 7.02 1.21 7.00
CA MET A 39 6.89 0.49 8.27
C MET A 39 6.85 -1.04 8.06
N GLY A 40 6.11 -1.52 7.05
CA GLY A 40 6.05 -2.94 6.69
C GLY A 40 7.41 -3.48 6.23
N LEU A 41 8.13 -2.73 5.40
CA LEU A 41 9.51 -3.06 5.01
C LEU A 41 10.44 -3.14 6.22
N SER A 42 10.29 -2.22 7.18
CA SER A 42 11.11 -2.21 8.39
C SER A 42 10.86 -3.46 9.24
N PHE A 43 9.61 -3.88 9.41
CA PHE A 43 9.28 -5.13 10.12
C PHE A 43 9.72 -6.39 9.37
N SER A 44 9.70 -6.37 8.04
CA SER A 44 10.19 -7.47 7.21
C SER A 44 11.71 -7.62 7.28
N LEU A 45 12.46 -6.51 7.25
CA LEU A 45 13.91 -6.55 7.48
C LEU A 45 14.24 -6.99 8.90
N TYR A 46 13.49 -6.51 9.89
CA TYR A 46 13.66 -6.89 11.28
C TYR A 46 13.44 -8.39 11.52
N THR A 47 12.51 -9.00 10.78
CA THR A 47 12.23 -10.44 10.83
C THR A 47 13.42 -11.30 10.42
N PHE A 48 14.32 -10.79 9.56
CA PHE A 48 15.55 -11.52 9.21
C PHE A 48 16.60 -11.50 10.33
N HIS A 49 16.56 -10.48 11.20
CA HIS A 49 17.48 -10.38 12.33
C HIS A 49 16.99 -11.15 13.57
N HIS A 50 15.68 -11.19 13.81
CA HIS A 50 15.09 -11.92 14.94
C HIS A 50 14.08 -12.94 14.46
N THR A 51 14.37 -14.22 14.67
CA THR A 51 13.65 -15.31 14.01
C THR A 51 12.29 -15.66 14.61
N ARG A 52 11.90 -15.01 15.70
CA ARG A 52 10.62 -15.23 16.39
C ARG A 52 9.43 -15.12 15.44
N TYR A 53 8.57 -16.14 15.49
CA TYR A 53 7.34 -16.22 14.69
C TYR A 53 6.38 -15.03 14.88
N MET A 54 6.44 -14.34 16.02
CA MET A 54 5.57 -13.18 16.31
C MET A 54 5.88 -11.99 15.39
N TYR A 55 7.14 -11.75 15.04
CA TYR A 55 7.53 -10.67 14.12
C TYR A 55 7.11 -10.97 12.68
N LYS A 56 7.17 -12.24 12.25
CA LYS A 56 6.64 -12.69 10.95
C LYS A 56 5.14 -12.37 10.79
N ARG A 57 4.36 -12.52 11.87
CA ARG A 57 2.92 -12.18 11.86
C ARG A 57 2.70 -10.68 11.79
N LEU A 58 3.48 -9.91 12.53
CA LEU A 58 3.40 -8.45 12.50
C LEU A 58 3.74 -7.91 11.10
N ALA A 59 4.82 -8.42 10.49
CA ALA A 59 5.21 -8.10 9.13
C ALA A 59 4.11 -8.46 8.11
N ALA A 60 3.50 -9.65 8.23
CA ALA A 60 2.38 -10.05 7.37
C ALA A 60 1.21 -9.07 7.50
N CYS A 61 0.80 -8.73 8.73
CA CYS A 61 -0.29 -7.77 8.96
C CYS A 61 0.03 -6.38 8.41
N SER A 62 1.27 -5.89 8.57
CA SER A 62 1.65 -4.58 8.01
C SER A 62 1.59 -4.55 6.49
N HIS A 63 2.02 -5.63 5.82
CA HIS A 63 1.93 -5.74 4.37
C HIS A 63 0.47 -5.86 3.87
N VAL A 64 -0.41 -6.53 4.63
CA VAL A 64 -1.86 -6.54 4.32
C VAL A 64 -2.46 -5.14 4.40
N ILE A 65 -2.13 -4.39 5.45
CA ILE A 65 -2.62 -3.01 5.63
C ILE A 65 -2.06 -2.12 4.51
N ALA A 66 -0.77 -2.24 4.17
CA ALA A 66 -0.17 -1.50 3.07
C ALA A 66 -0.86 -1.79 1.73
N ALA A 67 -1.08 -3.07 1.40
CA ALA A 67 -1.83 -3.49 0.20
C ALA A 67 -3.25 -2.87 0.17
N GLY A 68 -3.96 -2.90 1.30
CA GLY A 68 -5.28 -2.29 1.41
C GLY A 68 -5.26 -0.78 1.16
N CYS A 69 -4.29 -0.06 1.72
CA CYS A 69 -4.14 1.37 1.48
C CYS A 69 -3.82 1.69 0.01
N VAL A 70 -2.96 0.92 -0.65
CA VAL A 70 -2.67 1.10 -2.08
C VAL A 70 -3.92 0.83 -2.93
N LEU A 71 -4.70 -0.19 -2.60
CA LEU A 71 -5.96 -0.49 -3.29
C LEU A 71 -6.97 0.66 -3.15
N ILE A 72 -7.10 1.25 -1.95
CA ILE A 72 -7.93 2.44 -1.72
C ILE A 72 -7.47 3.61 -2.61
N VAL A 73 -6.16 3.86 -2.70
CA VAL A 73 -5.62 4.93 -3.57
C VAL A 73 -5.99 4.69 -5.03
N ILE A 74 -5.87 3.44 -5.52
CA ILE A 74 -6.25 3.07 -6.88
C ILE A 74 -7.74 3.36 -7.11
N GLU A 75 -8.62 2.93 -6.21
CA GLU A 75 -10.07 3.09 -6.33
C GLU A 75 -10.49 4.58 -6.35
N VAL A 76 -9.93 5.38 -5.43
CA VAL A 76 -10.20 6.82 -5.38
C VAL A 76 -9.65 7.51 -6.63
N ALA A 77 -8.49 7.09 -7.15
CA ALA A 77 -7.93 7.63 -8.38
C ALA A 77 -8.79 7.30 -9.60
N VAL A 78 -9.29 6.07 -9.73
CA VAL A 78 -10.22 5.68 -10.81
C VAL A 78 -11.50 6.51 -10.73
N SER A 79 -12.07 6.68 -9.54
CA SER A 79 -13.24 7.53 -9.31
C SER A 79 -13.00 9.00 -9.68
N LEU A 80 -11.81 9.53 -9.38
CA LEU A 80 -11.38 10.87 -9.77
C LEU A 80 -11.38 11.02 -11.29
N TYR A 81 -10.74 10.10 -12.03
CA TYR A 81 -10.67 10.18 -13.49
C TYR A 81 -12.04 10.05 -14.16
N HIS A 82 -12.91 9.17 -13.65
CA HIS A 82 -14.30 9.09 -14.14
C HIS A 82 -15.08 10.38 -13.89
N TYR A 83 -14.89 11.01 -12.72
CA TYR A 83 -15.52 12.30 -12.42
C TYR A 83 -14.99 13.40 -13.35
N GLU A 84 -13.67 13.44 -13.59
CA GLU A 84 -13.04 14.38 -14.52
C GLU A 84 -13.58 14.24 -15.94
N ALA A 85 -13.64 13.01 -16.46
CA ALA A 85 -14.13 12.74 -17.80
C ALA A 85 -15.60 13.16 -18.01
N ALA A 86 -16.43 13.05 -16.96
CA ALA A 86 -17.86 13.38 -17.04
C ALA A 86 -18.16 14.87 -16.82
N HIS A 87 -17.40 15.57 -15.98
CA HIS A 87 -17.75 16.92 -15.51
C HIS A 87 -16.75 18.02 -15.89
N LEU A 88 -15.56 17.69 -16.39
CA LEU A 88 -14.52 18.67 -16.75
C LEU A 88 -14.17 18.61 -18.24
N PRO A 89 -15.05 19.13 -19.13
CA PRO A 89 -14.81 19.13 -20.57
C PRO A 89 -13.58 19.95 -20.99
N ASN A 90 -13.14 20.92 -20.16
CA ASN A 90 -11.91 21.68 -20.38
C ASN A 90 -10.64 20.84 -20.25
N ARG A 91 -10.67 19.76 -19.47
CA ARG A 91 -9.53 18.86 -19.23
C ARG A 91 -9.65 17.58 -20.06
N HIS A 92 -10.86 17.06 -20.20
CA HIS A 92 -11.21 15.95 -21.08
C HIS A 92 -12.24 16.40 -22.12
N PRO A 93 -11.80 16.83 -23.32
CA PRO A 93 -12.74 17.19 -24.37
C PRO A 93 -13.54 15.96 -24.83
N PRO A 94 -14.84 16.12 -25.12
CA PRO A 94 -15.69 15.02 -25.55
C PRO A 94 -15.16 14.42 -26.86
N GLY A 95 -15.00 13.10 -26.89
CA GLY A 95 -14.40 12.36 -28.01
C GLY A 95 -12.89 12.12 -27.90
N SER A 96 -12.24 12.60 -26.84
CA SER A 96 -10.83 12.30 -26.57
C SER A 96 -10.65 10.92 -25.95
N THR A 97 -9.74 10.13 -26.52
CA THR A 97 -9.28 8.87 -25.93
C THR A 97 -8.21 9.17 -24.89
N TRP A 98 -8.42 8.73 -23.66
CA TRP A 98 -7.45 8.83 -22.59
C TRP A 98 -6.96 7.44 -22.19
N SER A 99 -5.69 7.35 -21.78
CA SER A 99 -5.07 6.13 -21.30
C SER A 99 -4.43 6.39 -19.95
N TYR A 100 -4.44 5.39 -19.07
CA TYR A 100 -3.70 5.45 -17.82
C TYR A 100 -2.20 5.54 -18.09
N GLY A 101 -1.50 6.36 -17.30
CA GLY A 101 -0.04 6.48 -17.35
C GLY A 101 0.67 5.34 -16.63
N PHE A 102 2.00 5.31 -16.79
CA PHE A 102 2.86 4.30 -16.17
C PHE A 102 2.72 4.21 -14.63
N SER A 103 2.49 5.34 -13.96
CA SER A 103 2.28 5.38 -12.50
C SER A 103 1.09 4.55 -12.03
N PHE A 104 0.05 4.40 -12.85
CA PHE A 104 -1.09 3.56 -12.53
C PHE A 104 -0.72 2.06 -12.57
N MET A 105 0.10 1.67 -13.54
CA MET A 105 0.64 0.30 -13.62
C MET A 105 1.57 0.00 -12.44
N LEU A 106 2.42 0.97 -12.06
CA LEU A 106 3.24 0.86 -10.86
C LEU A 106 2.41 0.66 -9.60
N ALA A 107 1.26 1.34 -9.45
CA ALA A 107 0.39 1.17 -8.29
C ALA A 107 -0.12 -0.28 -8.17
N TRP A 108 -0.53 -0.90 -9.29
CA TRP A 108 -0.93 -2.31 -9.32
C TRP A 108 0.22 -3.27 -9.01
N VAL A 109 1.41 -3.00 -9.54
CA VAL A 109 2.61 -3.81 -9.22
C VAL A 109 2.93 -3.72 -7.72
N THR A 110 2.87 -2.53 -7.13
CA THR A 110 3.07 -2.34 -5.69
C THR A 110 2.02 -3.11 -4.88
N PHE A 111 0.74 -3.04 -5.26
CA PHE A 111 -0.32 -3.82 -4.61
C PHE A 111 -0.03 -5.33 -4.66
N LEU A 112 0.35 -5.85 -5.83
CA LEU A 112 0.67 -7.27 -5.99
C LEU A 112 1.91 -7.68 -5.19
N ALA A 113 2.93 -6.83 -5.11
CA ALA A 113 4.13 -7.08 -4.31
C ALA A 113 3.81 -7.13 -2.81
N GLU A 114 3.03 -6.17 -2.31
CA GLU A 114 2.57 -6.14 -0.91
C GLU A 114 1.68 -7.35 -0.58
N ALA A 115 0.77 -7.72 -1.48
CA ALA A 115 -0.08 -8.90 -1.31
C ALA A 115 0.74 -10.21 -1.31
N ALA A 116 1.71 -10.35 -2.22
CA ALA A 116 2.61 -11.50 -2.26
C ALA A 116 3.46 -11.59 -0.99
N ALA A 117 3.99 -10.46 -0.50
CA ALA A 117 4.74 -10.39 0.76
C ALA A 117 3.86 -10.79 1.96
N ALA A 118 2.64 -10.26 2.05
CA ALA A 118 1.68 -10.62 3.08
C ALA A 118 1.38 -12.12 3.11
N ILE A 119 1.15 -12.73 1.94
CA ILE A 119 0.91 -14.18 1.81
C ILE A 119 2.17 -14.97 2.21
N ALA A 120 3.35 -14.57 1.72
CA ALA A 120 4.61 -15.24 2.02
C ALA A 120 4.91 -15.23 3.53
N PHE A 121 4.85 -14.06 4.17
CA PHE A 121 5.04 -13.95 5.61
C PHE A 121 3.92 -14.65 6.39
N GLY A 122 2.68 -14.60 5.93
CA GLY A 122 1.55 -15.30 6.51
C GLY A 122 1.77 -16.83 6.55
N ILE A 123 2.18 -17.43 5.43
CA ILE A 123 2.49 -18.86 5.33
C ILE A 123 3.72 -19.21 6.18
N CYS A 124 4.78 -18.40 6.12
CA CYS A 124 6.01 -18.59 6.87
C CYS A 124 5.86 -18.34 8.39
N SER A 125 4.78 -17.70 8.83
CA SER A 125 4.50 -17.43 10.25
C SER A 125 3.82 -18.58 10.99
N ARG A 126 3.50 -19.69 10.30
CA ARG A 126 2.91 -20.89 10.92
C ARG A 126 3.90 -21.45 11.95
N LYS A 127 3.44 -21.55 13.20
CA LYS A 127 4.21 -22.10 14.33
C LYS A 127 4.64 -23.51 13.97
N ARG A 128 5.94 -23.78 13.94
CA ARG A 128 6.46 -25.14 13.73
C ARG A 128 6.66 -25.77 15.11
N LYS A 129 6.10 -26.96 15.33
CA LYS A 129 6.38 -27.72 16.56
C LYS A 129 7.84 -28.22 16.52
N LYS A 130 8.45 -28.39 17.70
CA LYS A 130 9.88 -28.73 17.94
C LYS A 130 10.47 -29.72 16.92
N ASP A 131 9.76 -30.79 16.56
CA ASP A 131 10.22 -31.82 15.60
C ASP A 131 10.44 -31.33 14.14
N LYS A 132 10.03 -30.11 13.80
CA LYS A 132 10.19 -29.50 12.46
C LYS A 132 10.94 -28.17 12.49
N ALA A 133 11.58 -27.82 13.61
CA ALA A 133 12.46 -26.65 13.67
C ALA A 133 13.76 -26.95 12.91
N PRO A 134 14.25 -26.01 12.07
CA PRO A 134 15.48 -26.23 11.30
C PRO A 134 16.76 -26.19 12.15
N ASP A 135 16.71 -25.65 13.37
CA ASP A 135 17.84 -25.58 14.30
C ASP A 135 17.35 -25.53 15.76
N ASP A 136 18.15 -26.03 16.70
CA ASP A 136 17.81 -26.09 18.13
C ASP A 136 17.70 -24.69 18.72
N GLN A 137 18.52 -23.74 18.27
CA GLN A 137 18.46 -22.35 18.71
C GLN A 137 17.15 -21.67 18.28
N TYR A 138 16.65 -21.98 17.09
CA TYR A 138 15.34 -21.52 16.61
C TYR A 138 14.21 -22.11 17.47
N ALA A 139 14.32 -23.38 17.89
CA ALA A 139 13.35 -24.01 18.76
C ALA A 139 13.31 -23.38 20.17
N ILE A 140 14.47 -22.98 20.70
CA ILE A 140 14.60 -22.28 21.99
C ILE A 140 14.01 -20.86 21.90
N GLU A 141 14.23 -20.13 20.80
CA GLU A 141 13.66 -18.80 20.60
C GLU A 141 12.13 -18.79 20.47
N GLU A 142 11.52 -19.90 20.02
CA GLU A 142 10.07 -20.09 19.95
C GLU A 142 9.42 -20.56 21.28
N GLU A 143 10.22 -20.94 22.27
CA GLU A 143 9.70 -21.29 23.59
C GLU A 143 9.06 -20.07 24.28
N PRO A 144 7.94 -20.25 24.99
CA PRO A 144 7.34 -19.17 25.74
C PRO A 144 8.34 -18.71 26.81
N THR A 145 8.86 -17.49 26.67
CA THR A 145 9.60 -16.83 27.75
C THR A 145 8.66 -16.66 28.95
N ILE A 146 8.84 -17.49 29.98
CA ILE A 146 8.10 -17.40 31.23
C ILE A 146 8.57 -16.12 31.95
N ILE A 147 7.77 -15.07 31.86
CA ILE A 147 7.95 -13.85 32.64
C ILE A 147 7.23 -14.07 33.95
N GLY A 148 7.94 -14.65 34.92
CA GLY A 148 7.43 -14.94 36.25
C GLY A 148 7.73 -16.36 36.69
N ARG A 149 8.76 -16.49 37.54
CA ARG A 149 9.23 -17.67 38.31
C ARG A 149 8.95 -19.06 37.72
#